data_AF-A0ABD7HFS8-F1
#
_entry.id   AF-A0ABD7HFS8-F1
#
_cell.length_a   1.000
_cell.length_b   1.000
_cell.length_c   1.000
_cell.angle_alpha   90.00
_cell.angle_beta   90.00
_cell.angle_gamma   90.00
#
_symmetry.space_group_name_H-M   'P 1'
#
loop_
_entity.id
_entity.type
_entity.pdbx_description
1 polymer ?
#
loop_
_entity_poly.entity_id
_entity_poly.type
_entity_poly.pdbx_seq_one_letter_code
_entity_poly.pdbx_strand_id
1 'polypeptide(L)'
;MPSSAEPLNVDPDELRMTAGHLDTHAGEFLNSHQSSHSRAAQVQLGSGLAAAALPEMLAGWEADGARFGKHFGTHAEGHKTAASEYVGTDTGNAGGITDAGSGL
;
A
#
# COMPACT_ATOMS: atom_id res chain seq x y z
N MET A 1 8.10 -4.76 26.89
CA MET A 1 6.77 -4.95 26.29
C MET A 1 5.94 -3.74 26.68
N PRO A 2 5.61 -2.82 25.76
CA PRO A 2 4.65 -1.78 26.08
C PRO A 2 3.34 -2.44 26.52
N SER A 3 2.75 -1.91 27.59
CA SER A 3 1.53 -2.40 28.23
C SER A 3 0.33 -2.26 27.28
N SER A 4 -0.50 -3.30 27.17
CA SER A 4 -1.67 -3.39 26.27
C SER A 4 -2.84 -2.43 26.59
N ALA A 5 -2.61 -1.37 27.36
CA ALA A 5 -3.65 -0.50 27.89
C ALA A 5 -3.47 0.99 27.58
N GLU A 6 -2.43 1.37 26.83
CA GLU A 6 -2.31 2.74 26.35
C GLU A 6 -3.21 2.91 25.12
N PRO A 7 -4.19 3.85 25.15
CA PRO A 7 -5.03 4.11 23.99
C PRO A 7 -4.16 4.49 22.81
N LEU A 8 -4.30 3.75 21.71
CA LEU A 8 -3.68 4.10 20.44
C LEU A 8 -4.24 5.46 20.01
N ASN A 9 -3.41 6.50 20.09
CA ASN A 9 -3.72 7.81 19.51
C ASN A 9 -3.41 7.75 18.02
N VAL A 10 -4.40 7.37 17.22
CA VAL A 10 -4.28 7.28 15.76
C VAL A 10 -4.92 8.51 15.14
N ASP A 11 -4.15 9.26 14.36
CA ASP A 11 -4.65 10.37 13.57
C ASP A 11 -5.19 9.85 12.21
N PRO A 12 -6.51 9.95 11.95
CA PRO A 12 -7.08 9.53 10.67
C PRO A 12 -6.54 10.33 9.46
N ASP A 13 -6.11 11.57 9.65
CA ASP A 13 -5.54 12.39 8.58
C ASP A 13 -4.13 11.90 8.20
N GLU A 14 -3.32 11.50 9.18
CA GLU A 14 -2.02 10.85 8.92
C GLU A 14 -2.18 9.52 8.17
N LEU A 15 -3.21 8.73 8.50
CA LEU A 15 -3.53 7.50 7.78
C LEU A 15 -3.90 7.78 6.32
N ARG A 16 -4.75 8.78 6.05
CA ARG A 16 -5.13 9.17 4.68
C ARG A 16 -3.93 9.69 3.89
N MET A 17 -3.10 10.52 4.51
CA MET A 17 -1.87 11.03 3.89
C MET A 17 -0.93 9.88 3.54
N THR A 18 -0.74 8.93 4.47
CA THR A 18 0.09 7.74 4.24
C THR A 18 -0.45 6.89 3.10
N ALA A 19 -1.77 6.69 3.03
CA ALA A 19 -2.41 5.99 1.91
C ALA A 19 -2.14 6.69 0.57
N GLY A 20 -2.24 8.02 0.52
CA GLY A 20 -1.90 8.80 -0.69
C GLY A 20 -0.44 8.68 -1.11
N HIS A 21 0.49 8.64 -0.16
CA HIS A 21 1.91 8.38 -0.44
C HIS A 21 2.12 6.96 -0.99
N LEU A 22 1.44 5.96 -0.46
CA LEU A 22 1.51 4.58 -0.95
C LEU A 22 0.97 4.46 -2.38
N ASP A 23 -0.15 5.11 -2.69
CA ASP A 23 -0.70 5.15 -4.06
C ASP A 23 0.27 5.84 -5.04
N THR A 24 0.90 6.94 -4.62
CA THR A 24 1.92 7.64 -5.42
C THR A 24 3.13 6.75 -5.68
N HIS A 25 3.70 6.14 -4.63
CA HIS A 25 4.83 5.23 -4.76
C HIS A 25 4.49 4.00 -5.61
N ALA A 26 3.26 3.48 -5.54
CA ALA A 26 2.81 2.39 -6.40
C ALA A 26 2.91 2.76 -7.88
N GLY A 27 2.43 3.95 -8.25
CA GLY A 27 2.50 4.46 -9.61
C GLY A 27 3.94 4.65 -10.09
N GLU A 28 4.78 5.28 -9.27
CA GLU A 28 6.21 5.46 -9.58
C GLU A 28 6.94 4.13 -9.74
N PHE A 29 6.69 3.17 -8.84
CA PHE A 29 7.26 1.83 -8.88
C PHE A 29 6.88 1.11 -10.18
N LEU A 30 5.59 1.06 -10.52
CA LEU A 30 5.10 0.37 -11.72
C LEU A 30 5.67 1.00 -13.00
N ASN A 31 5.72 2.33 -13.08
CA ASN A 31 6.29 3.03 -14.22
C ASN A 31 7.79 2.74 -14.38
N SER A 32 8.54 2.79 -13.28
CA SER A 32 9.98 2.50 -13.27
C SER A 32 10.28 1.04 -13.60
N HIS A 33 9.49 0.12 -13.04
CA HIS A 33 9.56 -1.31 -13.32
C HIS A 33 9.30 -1.59 -14.81
N GLN A 34 8.19 -1.09 -15.36
CA GLN A 34 7.84 -1.32 -16.76
C GLN A 34 8.90 -0.77 -17.72
N SER A 35 9.41 0.43 -17.45
CA SER A 35 10.49 1.05 -18.23
C SER A 35 11.76 0.21 -18.21
N SER A 36 12.15 -0.28 -17.03
CA SER A 36 13.35 -1.10 -16.85
C SER A 36 13.18 -2.49 -17.47
N HIS A 37 12.00 -3.10 -17.34
CA HIS A 37 11.65 -4.37 -17.97
C HIS A 37 11.71 -4.28 -19.49
N SER A 38 11.09 -3.27 -20.09
CA SER A 38 11.13 -3.05 -21.53
C SER A 38 12.56 -2.87 -22.06
N ARG A 39 13.43 -2.18 -21.32
CA ARG A 39 14.85 -2.05 -21.68
C ARG A 39 15.57 -3.39 -21.61
N ALA A 40 15.32 -4.19 -20.58
CA ALA A 40 15.93 -5.50 -20.43
C ALA A 40 15.46 -6.50 -21.51
N ALA A 41 14.19 -6.44 -21.89
CA ALA A 41 13.60 -7.26 -22.95
C ALA A 41 14.20 -6.99 -24.34
N GLN A 42 14.82 -5.83 -24.55
CA GLN A 42 15.45 -5.45 -25.82
C GLN A 42 16.93 -5.85 -25.92
N VAL A 43 17.51 -6.40 -24.85
CA VAL A 43 18.93 -6.77 -24.83
C VAL A 43 19.19 -7.97 -25.74
N GLN A 44 20.15 -7.83 -26.65
CA GLN A 44 20.63 -8.91 -27.51
C GLN A 44 21.90 -9.51 -26.92
N LEU A 45 21.76 -10.64 -26.21
CA LEU A 45 22.87 -11.32 -25.53
C LEU A 45 23.67 -12.28 -26.43
N GLY A 46 23.32 -12.41 -27.71
CA GLY A 46 23.92 -13.40 -28.61
C GLY A 46 23.49 -14.83 -28.25
N SER A 47 24.33 -15.82 -28.57
CA SER A 47 24.08 -17.23 -28.24
C SER A 47 24.67 -17.61 -26.89
N GLY A 48 23.96 -18.40 -26.08
CA GLY A 48 24.48 -18.97 -24.85
C GLY A 48 23.41 -19.15 -23.77
N LEU A 49 23.81 -19.69 -22.61
CA LEU A 49 22.90 -19.97 -21.50
C LEU A 49 22.22 -18.71 -20.96
N ALA A 50 22.93 -17.57 -20.92
CA ALA A 50 22.35 -16.30 -20.48
C ALA A 50 21.22 -15.83 -21.40
N ALA A 51 21.40 -15.94 -22.72
CA ALA A 51 20.36 -15.61 -23.69
C ALA A 51 19.15 -16.54 -23.59
N ALA A 52 19.38 -17.84 -23.31
CA ALA A 52 18.32 -18.82 -23.11
C ALA A 52 17.52 -18.60 -21.82
N ALA A 53 18.16 -18.11 -20.75
CA ALA A 53 17.52 -17.87 -19.46
C ALA A 53 16.76 -16.53 -19.39
N LEU A 54 17.13 -15.55 -20.22
CA LEU A 54 16.57 -14.19 -20.16
C LEU A 54 15.03 -14.14 -20.21
N PRO A 55 14.33 -14.89 -21.08
CA PRO A 55 12.86 -14.84 -21.12
C PRO A 55 12.19 -15.25 -19.80
N GLU A 56 12.69 -16.32 -19.16
CA GLU A 56 12.14 -16.79 -17.88
C GLU A 56 12.43 -15.79 -16.75
N MET A 57 13.65 -15.23 -16.72
CA MET A 57 13.99 -14.18 -15.76
C MET A 57 13.11 -12.94 -15.92
N LEU A 58 12.83 -12.52 -17.16
CA LEU A 58 11.93 -11.39 -17.44
C LEU A 58 10.49 -11.70 -17.05
N ALA A 59 10.02 -12.92 -17.26
CA ALA A 59 8.68 -13.33 -16.83
C ALA A 59 8.55 -13.34 -15.30
N GLY A 60 9.57 -13.84 -14.58
CA GLY A 60 9.62 -13.80 -13.13
C GLY A 60 9.65 -12.36 -12.59
N TRP A 61 10.47 -11.51 -13.21
CA TRP A 61 10.55 -10.10 -12.82
C TRP A 61 9.25 -9.32 -13.10
N GLU A 62 8.55 -9.63 -14.20
CA GLU A 62 7.22 -9.08 -14.49
C GLU A 62 6.21 -9.45 -13.39
N ALA A 63 6.16 -10.74 -13.02
CA ALA A 63 5.28 -11.23 -11.97
C ALA A 63 5.59 -10.57 -10.60
N ASP A 64 6.87 -10.38 -10.29
CA ASP A 64 7.29 -9.65 -9.08
C ASP A 64 6.83 -8.19 -9.11
N GLY A 65 6.94 -7.51 -10.25
CA GLY A 65 6.43 -6.14 -10.44
C GLY A 65 4.93 -6.05 -10.13
N ALA A 66 4.12 -6.94 -10.70
CA ALA A 66 2.69 -7.01 -10.42
C ALA A 66 2.39 -7.29 -8.94
N ARG A 67 3.14 -8.22 -8.31
CA ARG A 67 2.98 -8.55 -6.89
C ARG A 67 3.25 -7.35 -5.99
N PHE A 68 4.36 -6.64 -6.19
CA PHE A 68 4.71 -5.49 -5.38
C PHE A 68 3.76 -4.30 -5.61
N GLY A 69 3.34 -4.06 -6.86
CA GLY A 69 2.30 -3.07 -7.15
C GLY A 69 1.00 -3.34 -6.39
N LYS A 70 0.56 -4.61 -6.34
CA LYS A 70 -0.60 -5.02 -5.54
C LYS A 70 -0.39 -4.77 -4.05
N HIS A 71 0.81 -5.04 -3.51
CA HIS A 71 1.08 -4.80 -2.09
C HIS A 71 0.89 -3.34 -1.72
N PHE A 72 1.40 -2.38 -2.50
CA PHE A 72 1.17 -0.96 -2.23
C PHE A 72 -0.32 -0.62 -2.15
N GLY A 73 -1.10 -1.05 -3.14
CA GLY A 73 -2.55 -0.82 -3.15
C GLY A 73 -3.26 -1.44 -1.96
N THR A 74 -2.92 -2.68 -1.58
CA THR A 74 -3.48 -3.32 -0.37
C THR A 74 -3.16 -2.54 0.90
N HIS A 75 -1.95 -1.99 1.04
CA HIS A 75 -1.58 -1.20 2.22
C HIS A 75 -2.31 0.15 2.22
N ALA A 76 -2.39 0.83 1.07
CA ALA A 76 -3.11 2.09 0.93
C ALA A 76 -4.60 1.93 1.31
N GLU A 77 -5.26 0.89 0.81
CA GLU A 77 -6.65 0.58 1.17
C GLU A 77 -6.82 0.22 2.65
N GLY A 78 -5.84 -0.48 3.24
CA GLY A 78 -5.81 -0.73 4.68
C GLY A 78 -5.80 0.56 5.51
N HIS A 79 -4.97 1.53 5.13
CA HIS A 79 -4.91 2.84 5.79
C HIS A 79 -6.20 3.65 5.59
N LYS A 80 -6.80 3.65 4.40
CA LYS A 80 -8.09 4.32 4.13
C LYS A 80 -9.23 3.73 4.96
N THR A 81 -9.25 2.39 5.06
CA THR A 81 -10.24 1.66 5.85
C THR A 81 -10.08 2.01 7.33
N ALA A 82 -8.87 1.90 7.87
CA ALA A 82 -8.58 2.25 9.26
C ALA A 82 -8.97 3.70 9.59
N ALA A 83 -8.63 4.67 8.71
CA ALA A 83 -9.02 6.06 8.89
C ALA A 83 -10.54 6.25 8.97
N SER A 84 -11.29 5.48 8.18
CA SER A 84 -12.76 5.52 8.18
C SER A 84 -13.35 4.91 9.46
N GLU A 85 -12.77 3.81 9.95
CA GLU A 85 -13.18 3.15 11.19
C GLU A 85 -12.93 4.01 12.42
N TYR A 86 -11.77 4.69 12.50
CA TYR A 86 -11.47 5.62 13.60
C TYR A 86 -12.45 6.79 13.62
N VAL A 87 -12.69 7.46 12.49
CA VAL A 87 -13.68 8.56 12.42
C VAL A 87 -15.09 8.09 12.79
N GLY A 88 -15.49 6.91 12.33
CA GLY A 88 -16.79 6.33 12.68
C GLY A 88 -16.93 6.06 14.18
N THR A 89 -15.88 5.52 14.80
CA THR A 89 -15.84 5.26 16.24
C THR A 89 -15.90 6.55 17.05
N ASP A 90 -15.10 7.55 16.69
CA ASP A 90 -15.08 8.84 17.40
C ASP A 90 -16.42 9.58 17.29
N THR A 91 -17.02 9.59 16.10
CA THR A 91 -18.34 10.20 15.88
C THR A 91 -19.43 9.48 16.68
N GLY A 92 -19.42 8.15 16.69
CA GLY A 92 -20.39 7.35 17.45
C GLY A 92 -20.27 7.58 18.95
N ASN A 93 -19.04 7.62 19.47
CA ASN A 93 -18.78 7.89 20.88
C ASN A 93 -19.22 9.31 21.30
N ALA A 94 -18.96 10.33 20.47
CA ALA A 94 -19.39 11.69 20.72
C ALA A 94 -20.93 11.83 20.76
N GLY A 95 -21.64 11.11 19.88
CA GLY A 95 -23.10 11.03 19.90
C GLY A 95 -23.61 10.41 21.20
N GLY A 96 -23.06 9.27 21.60
CA GLY A 96 -23.43 8.60 22.85
C GLY A 96 -23.21 9.44 24.10
N ILE A 97 -22.15 10.25 24.14
CA ILE A 97 -21.90 11.21 25.24
C ILE A 97 -22.96 12.32 25.24
N THR A 98 -23.29 12.86 24.07
CA THR A 98 -24.29 13.92 23.93
C THR A 98 -25.68 13.44 24.36
N ASP A 99 -26.06 12.23 23.96
CA ASP A 99 -27.34 11.62 24.33
C ASP A 99 -27.41 11.33 25.84
N ALA A 100 -26.34 10.79 26.42
CA ALA A 100 -26.27 10.56 27.86
C ALA A 100 -26.32 11.87 28.67
N GLY A 101 -25.67 12.93 28.18
CA GLY A 101 -25.70 14.25 28.81
C GLY A 101 -27.05 14.96 28.71
N SER A 102 -27.82 14.71 27.63
CA SER A 102 -29.15 15.28 27.42
C SER A 102 -30.24 14.60 28.26
N GLY A 103 -29.93 13.44 28.85
CA GLY A 103 -30.83 12.69 29.75
C GLY A 103 -30.67 13.00 31.24
N LEU A 104 -29.76 13.92 31.61
CA LEU A 104 -29.55 14.44 32.97
C LEU A 104 -30.31 15.76 33.16
#